data_AF-A0A0V1G292-F1
#
_entry.id   AF-A0A0V1G292-F1
#
_cell.length_a   1.000
_cell.length_b   1.000
_cell.length_c   1.000
_cell.angle_alpha   90.00
_cell.angle_beta   90.00
_cell.angle_gamma   90.00
#
_symmetry.space_group_name_H-M   'P 1'
#
loop_
_entity.id
_entity.type
_entity.pdbx_description
1 polymer ?
#
loop_
_entity_poly.entity_id
_entity_poly.type
_entity_poly.pdbx_seq_one_letter_code
_entity_poly.pdbx_strand_id
1 'polypeptide(L)'
;MMASFCSRFFTLESAIDYLETLPPEDQMNVEISQLPPSCEDGNLTDEEQIEENDLDEVMPSDVCVLPLPTLAPELIPLSPVELFYKIMPKEEMAHFAEMTKRYALQKGLTLSVEEEDIEQFFGLILLSGYNCVPSENMFWSTAADLAVPIAPATMSRKIS
;
A
#
# COMPACT_ATOMS: atom_id res chain seq x y z
N MET A 1 -3.38 -23.89 33.84
CA MET A 1 -3.75 -22.46 33.77
C MET A 1 -3.05 -21.96 32.51
N MET A 2 -3.74 -21.35 31.55
CA MET A 2 -3.10 -20.96 30.29
C MET A 2 -2.22 -19.73 30.57
N ALA A 3 -0.91 -19.86 30.38
CA ALA A 3 0.04 -18.77 30.59
C ALA A 3 0.02 -17.86 29.36
N SER A 4 -0.16 -16.56 29.55
CA SER A 4 -0.15 -15.58 28.45
C SER A 4 0.93 -14.53 28.70
N PHE A 5 1.73 -14.28 27.66
CA PHE A 5 2.75 -13.23 27.64
C PHE A 5 2.39 -12.21 26.57
N CYS A 6 2.12 -10.99 26.99
CA CYS A 6 1.71 -9.91 26.12
C CYS A 6 2.59 -8.69 26.38
N SER A 7 3.40 -8.30 25.39
CA SER A 7 4.31 -7.16 25.53
C SER A 7 4.39 -6.32 24.26
N ARG A 8 4.64 -5.02 24.43
CA ARG A 8 4.97 -4.09 23.35
C ARG A 8 6.48 -4.12 23.16
N PHE A 9 6.94 -4.38 21.94
CA PHE A 9 8.37 -4.46 21.58
C PHE A 9 9.14 -5.46 22.47
N PHE A 10 8.94 -6.76 22.25
CA PHE A 10 9.81 -7.78 22.84
C PHE A 10 10.71 -8.38 21.76
N THR A 11 11.96 -8.69 22.13
CA THR A 11 12.89 -9.43 21.26
C THR A 11 12.65 -10.93 21.40
N LEU A 12 13.11 -11.69 20.41
CA LEU A 12 13.08 -13.16 20.48
C LEU A 12 13.76 -13.67 21.76
N GLU A 13 14.85 -13.03 22.18
CA GLU A 13 15.58 -13.34 23.42
C GLU A 13 14.68 -13.16 24.67
N SER A 14 13.96 -12.04 24.76
CA SER A 14 13.04 -11.80 25.88
C SER A 14 11.88 -12.79 25.95
N ALA A 15 11.41 -13.31 24.79
CA ALA A 15 10.39 -14.35 24.76
C ALA A 15 10.94 -15.70 25.22
N ILE A 16 12.18 -16.02 24.86
CA ILE A 16 12.87 -17.23 25.30
C ILE A 16 13.11 -17.19 26.81
N ASP A 17 13.62 -16.08 27.34
CA ASP A 17 13.81 -15.89 28.78
C ASP A 17 12.52 -16.13 29.56
N TYR A 18 11.38 -15.62 29.05
CA TYR A 18 10.08 -15.86 29.66
C TYR A 18 9.68 -17.35 29.63
N LEU A 19 9.86 -18.03 28.49
CA LEU A 19 9.56 -19.47 28.38
C LEU A 19 10.40 -20.31 29.34
N GLU A 20 11.67 -19.95 29.55
CA GLU A 20 12.56 -20.63 30.48
C GLU A 20 12.19 -20.42 31.96
N THR A 21 11.43 -19.37 32.30
CA THR A 21 10.90 -19.17 33.66
C THR A 21 9.70 -20.05 34.00
N LEU A 22 9.08 -20.67 32.99
CA LEU A 22 7.88 -21.48 33.17
C LEU A 22 8.20 -22.96 33.41
N PRO A 23 7.38 -23.65 34.21
CA PRO A 23 7.52 -25.09 34.39
C PRO A 23 7.29 -25.85 33.07
N PRO A 24 7.94 -27.01 32.86
CA PRO A 24 7.95 -27.73 31.58
C PRO A 24 6.56 -28.07 31.04
N GLU A 25 5.61 -28.35 31.94
CA GLU A 25 4.21 -28.63 31.59
C GLU A 25 3.47 -27.45 30.94
N ASP A 26 3.88 -26.21 31.23
CA ASP A 26 3.19 -25.00 30.77
C ASP A 26 3.87 -24.36 29.54
N GLN A 27 5.13 -24.70 29.23
CA GLN A 27 5.90 -24.15 28.10
C GLN A 27 5.26 -24.37 26.73
N MET A 28 4.53 -25.49 26.55
CA MET A 28 3.85 -25.80 25.28
C MET A 28 2.49 -25.10 25.12
N ASN A 29 1.93 -24.54 26.20
CA ASN A 29 0.60 -23.94 26.22
C ASN A 29 0.65 -22.42 26.50
N VAL A 30 1.76 -21.78 26.11
CA VAL A 30 1.96 -20.34 26.28
C VAL A 30 1.44 -19.58 25.07
N GLU A 31 0.56 -18.63 25.31
CA GLU A 31 0.12 -17.68 24.28
C GLU A 31 1.00 -16.42 24.33
N ILE A 32 1.83 -16.24 23.31
CA ILE A 32 2.70 -15.06 23.16
C ILE A 32 2.05 -14.14 22.14
N SER A 33 1.74 -12.91 22.54
CA SER A 33 1.15 -11.92 21.65
C SER A 33 1.92 -10.61 21.70
N GLN A 34 2.19 -10.05 20.51
CA GLN A 34 2.73 -8.71 20.40
C GLN A 34 1.57 -7.71 20.47
N LEU A 35 1.62 -6.83 21.47
CA LEU A 35 0.66 -5.75 21.54
C LEU A 35 0.98 -4.71 20.45
N PRO A 36 -0.05 -4.10 19.84
CA PRO A 36 0.16 -2.98 18.95
C PRO A 36 0.92 -1.86 19.69
N PRO A 37 1.76 -1.09 18.98
CA PRO A 37 2.51 0.01 19.57
C PRO A 37 1.55 1.00 20.25
N SER A 38 2.00 1.65 21.34
CA SER A 38 1.27 2.80 21.89
C SER A 38 1.20 3.87 20.81
N CYS A 39 0.03 4.47 20.62
CA CYS A 39 -0.13 5.70 19.84
C CYS A 39 0.47 6.92 20.59
N GLU A 40 1.65 6.79 21.17
CA GLU A 40 2.42 7.91 21.71
C GLU A 40 3.64 8.03 20.81
N ASP A 41 3.65 9.15 20.08
CA ASP A 41 4.53 9.52 18.98
C ASP A 41 4.24 8.79 17.67
N GLY A 42 3.15 9.23 17.03
CA GLY A 42 2.82 8.98 15.63
C GLY A 42 3.80 9.66 14.66
N ASN A 43 5.08 9.33 14.79
CA ASN A 43 6.16 9.86 13.95
C ASN A 43 7.00 8.75 13.28
N LEU A 44 6.54 7.50 13.35
CA LEU A 44 7.00 6.46 12.43
C LEU A 44 6.02 6.37 11.24
N THR A 45 5.77 7.50 10.62
CA THR A 45 5.15 7.53 9.31
C THR A 45 6.25 7.86 8.32
N ASP A 46 6.25 7.15 7.20
CA ASP A 46 6.91 7.43 5.93
C ASP A 46 6.55 8.81 5.32
N GLU A 47 5.82 9.65 6.07
CA GLU A 47 5.50 11.05 5.80
C GLU A 47 6.73 11.96 6.02
N GLU A 48 7.92 11.52 5.60
CA GLU A 48 8.94 12.51 5.25
C GLU A 48 8.39 13.32 4.07
N GLN A 49 8.43 14.65 4.17
CA GLN A 49 8.18 15.51 3.03
C GLN A 49 9.34 15.33 2.06
N ILE A 50 9.23 14.34 1.17
CA ILE A 50 10.12 14.22 0.04
C ILE A 50 9.75 15.37 -0.89
N GLU A 51 10.65 16.36 -1.05
CA GLU A 51 10.50 17.33 -2.14
C GLU A 51 10.63 16.54 -3.44
N GLU A 52 9.51 16.32 -4.13
CA GLU A 52 9.45 15.54 -5.37
C GLU A 52 10.35 16.12 -6.48
N ASN A 53 10.77 17.39 -6.35
CA ASN A 53 11.74 18.05 -7.22
C ASN A 53 13.21 17.62 -6.98
N ASP A 54 13.52 16.98 -5.85
CA ASP A 54 14.86 16.46 -5.52
C ASP A 54 15.02 14.97 -5.90
N LEU A 55 13.98 14.35 -6.47
CA LEU A 55 14.13 13.05 -7.12
C LEU A 55 14.92 13.24 -8.42
N ASP A 56 16.17 12.79 -8.43
CA ASP A 56 16.95 12.68 -9.67
C ASP A 56 16.11 11.95 -10.74
N GLU A 57 15.96 12.54 -11.94
CA GLU A 57 15.43 11.83 -13.11
C GLU A 57 16.35 10.64 -13.40
N VAL A 58 16.06 9.48 -12.80
CA VAL A 58 16.74 8.24 -13.11
C VAL A 58 16.32 7.87 -14.52
N MET A 59 17.13 8.24 -15.50
CA MET A 59 17.02 7.71 -16.85
C MET A 59 17.10 6.19 -16.74
N PRO A 60 16.04 5.43 -17.11
CA PRO A 60 16.12 3.99 -17.09
C PRO A 60 17.31 3.57 -17.93
N SER A 61 18.22 2.79 -17.35
CA SER A 61 19.35 2.27 -18.10
C SER A 61 18.81 1.41 -19.25
N ASP A 62 19.38 1.55 -20.44
CA ASP A 62 19.08 0.73 -21.62
C ASP A 62 19.49 -0.73 -21.35
N VAL A 63 18.70 -1.43 -20.54
CA VAL A 63 18.74 -2.87 -20.45
C VAL A 63 18.24 -3.38 -21.80
N CYS A 64 18.92 -4.37 -22.38
CA CYS A 64 18.41 -5.07 -23.56
C CYS A 64 17.03 -5.67 -23.24
N VAL A 65 15.96 -4.94 -23.51
CA VAL A 65 14.59 -5.41 -23.32
C VAL A 65 14.31 -6.36 -24.47
N LEU A 66 14.35 -7.67 -24.19
CA LEU A 66 13.85 -8.64 -25.14
C LEU A 66 12.34 -8.40 -25.32
N PRO A 67 11.81 -8.47 -26.56
CA PRO A 67 10.38 -8.25 -26.79
C PRO A 67 9.53 -9.19 -25.92
N LEU A 68 8.40 -8.70 -25.41
CA LEU A 68 7.45 -9.51 -24.62
C LEU A 68 7.14 -10.87 -25.26
N PRO A 69 6.97 -11.00 -26.60
CA PRO A 69 6.75 -12.30 -27.24
C PRO A 69 7.90 -13.31 -27.08
N THR A 70 9.11 -12.83 -26.84
CA THR A 70 10.31 -13.66 -26.67
C THR A 70 10.45 -14.15 -25.22
N LEU A 71 10.02 -13.35 -24.25
CA LEU A 71 10.13 -13.66 -22.82
C LEU A 71 8.91 -14.40 -22.27
N ALA A 72 7.71 -14.01 -22.69
CA ALA A 72 6.45 -14.50 -22.13
C ALA A 72 5.33 -14.50 -23.20
N PRO A 73 5.37 -15.43 -24.17
CA PRO A 73 4.37 -15.51 -25.24
C PRO A 73 2.94 -15.76 -24.75
N GLU A 74 2.78 -16.34 -23.56
CA GLU A 74 1.50 -16.58 -22.89
C GLU A 74 0.78 -15.31 -22.44
N LEU A 75 1.49 -14.17 -22.39
CA LEU A 75 0.92 -12.87 -22.02
C LEU A 75 0.37 -12.09 -23.22
N ILE A 76 0.81 -12.41 -24.45
CA ILE A 76 0.33 -11.77 -25.69
C ILE A 76 -1.20 -11.86 -25.88
N PRO A 77 -1.87 -13.00 -25.64
CA PRO A 77 -3.31 -13.10 -25.88
C PRO A 77 -4.16 -12.41 -24.82
N LEU A 78 -3.57 -11.93 -23.72
CA LEU A 78 -4.31 -11.34 -22.62
C LEU A 78 -4.70 -9.89 -22.94
N SER A 79 -5.89 -9.50 -22.50
CA SER A 79 -6.28 -8.10 -22.49
C SER A 79 -5.42 -7.30 -21.49
N PRO A 80 -5.29 -5.97 -21.66
CA PRO A 80 -4.53 -5.14 -20.72
C PRO A 80 -4.98 -5.29 -19.25
N VAL A 81 -6.28 -5.49 -19.03
CA VAL A 81 -6.86 -5.69 -17.70
C VAL A 81 -6.50 -7.06 -17.13
N GLU A 82 -6.52 -8.12 -17.94
CA GLU A 82 -6.07 -9.45 -17.50
C GLU A 82 -4.57 -9.48 -17.19
N LEU A 83 -3.78 -8.73 -17.95
CA LEU A 83 -2.36 -8.57 -17.67
C LEU A 83 -2.15 -7.80 -16.36
N PHE A 84 -2.92 -6.74 -16.13
CA PHE A 84 -2.90 -6.02 -14.85
C PHE A 84 -3.18 -6.97 -13.69
N TYR A 85 -4.24 -7.78 -13.76
CA TYR A 85 -4.55 -8.74 -12.68
C TYR A 85 -3.55 -9.89 -12.53
N LYS A 86 -2.71 -10.17 -13.53
CA LYS A 86 -1.58 -11.08 -13.37
C LYS A 86 -0.44 -10.48 -12.53
N ILE A 87 -0.26 -9.16 -12.60
CA ILE A 87 0.78 -8.43 -11.87
C ILE A 87 0.26 -8.02 -10.49
N MET A 88 -1.00 -7.56 -10.45
CA MET A 88 -1.71 -7.04 -9.28
C MET A 88 -3.03 -7.81 -9.11
N PRO A 89 -3.03 -8.97 -8.44
CA PRO A 89 -4.22 -9.79 -8.26
C PRO A 89 -5.36 -9.08 -7.53
N LYS A 90 -6.59 -9.54 -7.72
CA LYS A 90 -7.78 -8.93 -7.08
C LYS A 90 -7.74 -9.04 -5.56
N GLU A 91 -7.18 -10.12 -5.05
CA GLU A 91 -6.98 -10.35 -3.62
C GLU A 91 -6.14 -9.23 -2.98
N GLU A 92 -5.19 -8.67 -3.73
CA GLU A 92 -4.39 -7.53 -3.29
C GLU A 92 -5.22 -6.24 -3.23
N MET A 93 -6.18 -6.03 -4.15
CA MET A 93 -7.08 -4.86 -4.10
C MET A 93 -7.90 -4.85 -2.80
N ALA A 94 -8.44 -6.01 -2.43
CA ALA A 94 -9.15 -6.19 -1.16
C ALA A 94 -8.22 -5.94 0.05
N HIS A 95 -6.98 -6.45 -0.02
CA HIS A 95 -6.00 -6.21 1.03
C HIS A 95 -5.66 -4.73 1.20
N PHE A 96 -5.43 -4.00 0.10
CA PHE A 96 -5.19 -2.56 0.12
C PHE A 96 -6.39 -1.78 0.67
N ALA A 97 -7.62 -2.15 0.30
CA ALA A 97 -8.82 -1.53 0.85
C ALA A 97 -8.88 -1.70 2.38
N GLU A 98 -8.57 -2.90 2.87
CA GLU A 98 -8.52 -3.19 4.31
C GLU A 98 -7.42 -2.39 5.03
N MET A 99 -6.22 -2.34 4.47
CA MET A 99 -5.10 -1.57 5.02
C MET A 99 -5.38 -0.07 5.02
N THR A 100 -5.99 0.45 3.95
CA THR A 100 -6.40 1.86 3.85
C THR A 100 -7.44 2.21 4.93
N LYS A 101 -8.43 1.34 5.15
CA LYS A 101 -9.42 1.50 6.24
C LYS A 101 -8.76 1.50 7.62
N ARG A 102 -7.81 0.58 7.86
CA ARG A 102 -7.04 0.53 9.12
C ARG A 102 -6.23 1.80 9.35
N TYR A 103 -5.55 2.30 8.31
CA TYR A 103 -4.75 3.53 8.40
C TYR A 103 -5.63 4.74 8.73
N ALA A 104 -6.77 4.88 8.05
CA ALA A 104 -7.73 5.95 8.35
C ALA A 104 -8.18 5.91 9.82
N LEU A 105 -8.51 4.71 10.34
CA LEU A 105 -8.92 4.53 11.74
C LEU A 105 -7.82 4.95 12.72
N GLN A 106 -6.56 4.62 12.43
CA GLN A 106 -5.41 5.04 13.25
C GLN A 106 -5.25 6.56 13.29
N LYS A 107 -5.60 7.27 12.21
CA LYS A 107 -5.62 8.73 12.14
C LYS A 107 -6.91 9.37 12.70
N GLY A 108 -7.81 8.57 13.30
CA GLY A 108 -9.08 9.05 13.85
C GLY A 108 -10.12 9.40 12.77
N LEU A 109 -9.92 8.94 11.53
CA LEU A 109 -10.83 9.11 10.41
C LEU A 109 -11.63 7.83 10.17
N THR A 110 -12.92 7.97 9.88
CA THR A 110 -13.73 6.85 9.37
C THR A 110 -13.84 7.00 7.87
N LEU A 111 -13.17 6.10 7.14
CA LEU A 111 -13.18 6.06 5.68
C LEU A 111 -13.87 4.78 5.22
N SER A 112 -14.80 4.90 4.29
CA SER A 112 -15.40 3.76 3.59
C SER A 112 -14.64 3.59 2.29
N VAL A 113 -13.99 2.44 2.11
CA VAL A 113 -13.21 2.09 0.90
C VAL A 113 -13.47 0.63 0.59
N GLU A 114 -13.86 0.34 -0.64
CA GLU A 114 -13.99 -1.01 -1.17
C GLU A 114 -12.92 -1.31 -2.22
N GLU A 115 -12.85 -2.55 -2.69
CA GLU A 115 -11.84 -2.97 -3.66
C GLU A 115 -11.93 -2.19 -4.98
N GLU A 116 -13.14 -1.82 -5.41
CA GLU A 116 -13.36 -1.03 -6.61
C GLU A 116 -12.81 0.40 -6.49
N ASP A 117 -12.85 0.98 -5.29
CA ASP A 117 -12.26 2.31 -5.04
C ASP A 117 -10.74 2.26 -5.19
N ILE A 118 -10.12 1.14 -4.78
CA ILE A 118 -8.69 0.90 -4.95
C ILE A 118 -8.35 0.65 -6.43
N GLU A 119 -9.13 -0.15 -7.16
CA GLU A 119 -8.95 -0.35 -8.60
C GLU A 119 -9.01 0.98 -9.36
N GLN A 120 -9.98 1.83 -9.00
CA GLN A 120 -10.12 3.18 -9.54
C GLN A 120 -8.89 4.05 -9.25
N PHE A 121 -8.39 4.02 -8.01
CA PHE A 121 -7.19 4.74 -7.61
C PHE A 121 -5.95 4.30 -8.41
N PHE A 122 -5.71 3.00 -8.56
CA PHE A 122 -4.64 2.48 -9.42
C PHE A 122 -4.84 2.86 -10.89
N GLY A 123 -6.08 2.88 -11.38
CA GLY A 123 -6.41 3.37 -12.72
C GLY A 123 -5.97 4.84 -12.93
N LEU A 124 -6.14 5.69 -11.91
CA LEU A 124 -5.68 7.08 -11.94
C LEU A 124 -4.15 7.20 -11.86
N ILE A 125 -3.47 6.35 -11.07
CA ILE A 125 -1.99 6.29 -11.04
C ILE A 125 -1.43 5.88 -12.40
N LEU A 126 -2.03 4.86 -13.04
CA LEU A 126 -1.61 4.46 -14.38
C LEU A 126 -1.83 5.60 -15.37
N LEU A 127 -2.99 6.27 -15.30
CA LEU A 127 -3.29 7.42 -16.15
C LEU A 127 -2.28 8.55 -15.97
N SER A 128 -1.85 8.86 -14.74
CA SER A 128 -0.90 9.95 -14.49
C SER A 128 0.48 9.66 -15.11
N GLY A 129 0.87 8.39 -15.22
CA GLY A 129 2.08 7.99 -15.94
C GLY A 129 2.02 8.20 -17.47
N TYR A 130 0.83 8.24 -18.06
CA TYR A 130 0.65 8.48 -19.50
C TYR A 130 0.24 9.92 -19.84
N ASN A 131 -0.36 10.63 -18.88
CA ASN A 131 -0.91 11.97 -19.08
C ASN A 131 -0.11 12.98 -18.25
N CYS A 132 0.83 13.66 -18.89
CA CYS A 132 1.64 14.67 -18.21
C CYS A 132 0.85 15.98 -18.05
N VAL A 133 0.57 16.36 -16.80
CA VAL A 133 0.08 17.69 -16.42
C VAL A 133 1.19 18.44 -15.65
N PRO A 134 1.21 19.78 -15.65
CA PRO A 134 2.28 20.54 -14.99
C PRO A 134 2.39 20.33 -13.47
N SER A 135 1.32 19.87 -12.82
CA SER A 135 1.33 19.44 -11.42
C SER A 135 0.13 18.51 -11.17
N GLU A 136 0.25 17.60 -10.20
CA GLU A 136 -0.80 16.62 -9.89
C GLU A 136 -2.16 17.27 -9.60
N ASN A 137 -2.13 18.44 -8.97
CA ASN A 137 -3.30 19.26 -8.68
C ASN A 137 -4.15 19.57 -9.93
N MET A 138 -3.52 19.59 -11.10
CA MET A 138 -4.17 19.94 -12.36
C MET A 138 -4.94 18.78 -13.00
N PHE A 139 -4.77 17.53 -12.55
CA PHE A 139 -5.61 16.40 -13.02
C PHE A 139 -7.11 16.65 -12.73
N TRP A 140 -7.42 17.38 -11.66
CA TRP A 140 -8.79 17.79 -11.30
C TRP A 140 -9.16 19.20 -11.78
N SER A 141 -8.35 19.82 -12.65
CA SER A 141 -8.63 21.13 -13.20
C SER A 141 -9.88 21.11 -14.09
N THR A 142 -10.67 22.18 -14.03
CA THR A 142 -11.80 22.41 -14.94
C THR A 142 -11.42 23.34 -16.10
N ALA A 143 -10.16 23.80 -16.16
CA ALA A 143 -9.66 24.62 -17.24
C ALA A 143 -9.61 23.82 -18.55
N ALA A 144 -10.04 24.43 -19.66
CA ALA A 144 -10.24 23.71 -20.93
C ALA A 144 -8.95 23.13 -21.54
N ASP A 145 -7.79 23.72 -21.21
CA ASP A 145 -6.46 23.32 -21.66
C ASP A 145 -5.83 22.19 -20.82
N LEU A 146 -6.37 21.94 -19.63
CA LEU A 146 -5.82 20.99 -18.64
C LEU A 146 -6.83 19.95 -18.18
N ALA A 147 -8.08 20.03 -18.64
CA ALA A 147 -9.14 19.15 -18.17
C ALA A 147 -8.85 17.69 -18.53
N VAL A 148 -8.76 16.84 -17.52
CA VAL A 148 -8.72 15.37 -17.63
C VAL A 148 -10.02 14.84 -17.06
N PRO A 149 -11.13 14.77 -17.84
CA PRO A 149 -12.48 14.59 -17.30
C PRO A 149 -12.67 13.29 -16.52
N ILE A 150 -11.86 12.27 -16.83
CA ILE A 150 -11.89 10.99 -16.16
C ILE A 150 -11.47 11.08 -14.69
N ALA A 151 -10.48 11.92 -14.34
CA ALA A 151 -10.01 12.05 -12.96
C ALA A 151 -11.11 12.50 -11.98
N PRO A 152 -11.80 13.65 -12.18
CA PRO A 152 -12.89 14.08 -11.31
C PRO A 152 -14.15 13.20 -11.44
N ALA A 153 -14.35 12.50 -12.56
CA ALA A 153 -15.47 11.58 -12.73
C ALA A 153 -15.27 10.27 -11.95
N THR A 154 -14.03 9.80 -11.81
CA THR A 154 -13.68 8.58 -11.10
C THR A 154 -13.60 8.84 -9.59
N MET A 155 -12.82 9.82 -9.13
CA MET A 155 -12.69 10.16 -7.71
C MET A 155 -12.69 11.66 -7.51
N SER A 156 -13.44 12.18 -6.53
CA SER A 156 -13.45 13.62 -6.22
C SER A 156 -12.27 14.02 -5.34
N ARG A 157 -11.60 15.12 -5.66
CA ARG A 157 -10.59 15.70 -4.78
C ARG A 157 -11.24 16.53 -3.67
N LYS A 158 -10.89 16.27 -2.41
CA LYS A 158 -11.18 17.21 -1.32
C LYS A 158 -10.18 18.36 -1.38
N ILE A 159 -10.68 19.57 -1.59
CA ILE A 159 -9.90 20.80 -1.45
C ILE A 159 -9.85 21.08 0.06
N SER A 160 -8.69 20.91 0.69
CA SER A 160 -8.45 21.32 2.08
C SER A 160 -8.00 22.78 2.13
#